data_AF-A0A957EF83-F1
#
_entry.id   AF-A0A957EF83-F1
#
_cell.length_a   1.000
_cell.length_b   1.000
_cell.length_c   1.000
_cell.angle_alpha   90.00
_cell.angle_beta   90.00
_cell.angle_gamma   90.00
#
_symmetry.space_group_name_H-M   'P 1'
#
loop_
_entity.id
_entity.type
_entity.pdbx_description
1 polymer ?
#
loop_
_entity_poly.entity_id
_entity_poly.type
_entity_poly.pdbx_seq_one_letter_code
_entity_poly.pdbx_strand_id
1 'polypeptide(L)'
;MIHESQHPLVKHKLTLLRNEATKPKKFRELVRELALLLCYEATADLAIKDIAVQTPLAQAEGHELLDKIGLVPILRAGLGMVEGIWEMMPGAEVWHIGLYRDEETLKPVSYYNKLPTLPTVQVCLVLDPMLATGG
;
A
#
# COMPACT_ATOMS: atom_id res chain seq x y z
N MET A 1 -1.87 -15.68 6.25
CA MET A 1 -3.33 -15.72 6.10
C MET A 1 -3.68 -14.85 4.91
N ILE A 2 -4.65 -15.23 4.07
CA ILE A 2 -5.07 -14.42 2.91
C ILE A 2 -6.38 -13.72 3.27
N HIS A 3 -6.45 -12.41 3.03
CA HIS A 3 -7.67 -11.62 3.14
C HIS A 3 -8.10 -11.16 1.75
N GLU A 4 -9.28 -11.59 1.29
CA GLU A 4 -9.85 -11.15 0.03
C GLU A 4 -10.92 -10.09 0.30
N SER A 5 -10.69 -8.87 -0.19
CA SER A 5 -11.67 -7.78 -0.09
C SER A 5 -13.00 -8.17 -0.74
N GLN A 6 -14.07 -8.14 0.06
CA GLN A 6 -15.42 -8.37 -0.44
C GLN A 6 -16.15 -7.07 -0.82
N HIS A 7 -15.49 -5.91 -0.71
CA HIS A 7 -16.11 -4.61 -0.89
C HIS A 7 -16.61 -4.38 -2.33
N PRO A 8 -17.88 -3.96 -2.55
CA PRO A 8 -18.44 -3.79 -3.89
C PRO A 8 -17.66 -2.84 -4.79
N LEU A 9 -17.13 -1.74 -4.23
CA LEU A 9 -16.28 -0.81 -5.00
C LEU A 9 -14.96 -1.44 -5.44
N VAL A 10 -14.36 -2.32 -4.62
CA VAL A 10 -13.13 -3.03 -5.00
C VAL A 10 -13.43 -3.97 -6.16
N LYS A 11 -14.51 -4.77 -6.07
CA LYS A 11 -14.94 -5.68 -7.15
C LYS A 11 -15.24 -4.93 -8.45
N HIS A 12 -15.95 -3.81 -8.37
CA HIS A 12 -16.26 -2.97 -9.53
C HIS A 12 -14.99 -2.40 -10.18
N LYS A 13 -14.09 -1.80 -9.39
CA LYS A 13 -12.84 -1.22 -9.91
C LYS A 13 -11.90 -2.28 -10.45
N LEU A 14 -11.82 -3.44 -9.81
CA LEU A 14 -11.05 -4.59 -10.31
C LEU A 14 -11.58 -5.07 -11.66
N THR A 15 -12.91 -5.08 -11.85
CA THR A 15 -13.53 -5.41 -13.14
C THR A 15 -13.09 -4.43 -14.23
N LEU A 16 -13.11 -3.13 -13.93
CA LEU A 16 -12.62 -2.10 -14.87
C LEU A 16 -11.12 -2.25 -15.14
N LEU A 17 -10.32 -2.56 -14.12
CA LEU A 17 -8.87 -2.74 -14.26
C LEU A 17 -8.52 -3.92 -15.18
N ARG A 18 -9.32 -5.00 -15.10
CA ARG A 18 -9.15 -6.22 -15.93
C ARG A 18 -9.67 -6.08 -17.36
N ASN A 19 -10.48 -5.06 -17.66
CA ASN A 19 -11.03 -4.87 -18.99
C ASN A 19 -9.94 -4.38 -19.97
N GLU A 20 -9.69 -5.13 -21.05
CA GLU A 20 -8.72 -4.81 -22.10
C GLU A 20 -8.99 -3.45 -22.78
N ALA A 21 -10.24 -3.00 -22.81
CA ALA A 21 -10.60 -1.70 -23.38
C ALA A 21 -10.16 -0.50 -22.49
N THR A 22 -9.79 -0.74 -21.23
CA THR A 22 -9.40 0.31 -20.27
C THR A 22 -8.11 0.99 -20.70
N LYS A 23 -8.20 2.30 -20.94
CA LYS A 23 -7.07 3.09 -21.41
C LYS A 23 -6.02 3.34 -20.31
N PRO A 24 -4.74 3.53 -20.65
CA PRO A 24 -3.65 3.63 -19.68
C PRO A 24 -3.84 4.69 -18.58
N LYS A 25 -4.43 5.85 -18.91
CA LYS A 25 -4.75 6.88 -17.91
C LYS A 25 -5.71 6.34 -16.85
N LYS A 26 -6.83 5.73 -17.30
CA LYS A 26 -7.85 5.19 -16.40
C LYS A 26 -7.33 3.99 -15.61
N PHE A 27 -6.47 3.18 -16.21
CA PHE A 27 -5.80 2.07 -15.51
C PHE A 27 -5.02 2.57 -14.30
N ARG A 28 -4.19 3.61 -14.46
CA ARG A 28 -3.42 4.19 -13.35
C ARG A 28 -4.32 4.78 -12.25
N GLU A 29 -5.38 5.47 -12.64
CA GLU A 29 -6.38 5.98 -11.70
C GLU A 29 -7.02 4.84 -10.88
N LEU A 30 -7.39 3.74 -11.53
CA LEU A 30 -7.97 2.57 -10.86
C LEU A 30 -6.99 1.89 -9.90
N VAL A 31 -5.71 1.78 -10.26
CA VAL A 31 -4.67 1.24 -9.34
C VAL A 31 -4.57 2.11 -8.09
N ARG A 32 -4.52 3.44 -8.24
CA ARG A 32 -4.49 4.38 -7.11
C ARG A 32 -5.75 4.24 -6.23
N GLU A 33 -6.93 4.23 -6.84
CA GLU A 33 -8.21 4.08 -6.13
C GLU A 33 -8.31 2.73 -5.41
N LEU A 34 -7.82 1.64 -6.01
CA LEU A 34 -7.78 0.32 -5.37
C LEU A 34 -6.79 0.30 -4.21
N ALA A 35 -5.61 0.90 -4.36
CA ALA A 35 -4.60 0.97 -3.30
C ALA A 35 -5.15 1.67 -2.05
N LEU A 36 -5.94 2.74 -2.22
CA LEU A 36 -6.65 3.41 -1.12
C LEU A 36 -7.57 2.47 -0.35
N LEU A 37 -8.44 1.75 -1.08
CA LEU A 37 -9.44 0.85 -0.49
C LEU A 37 -8.77 -0.34 0.21
N LEU A 38 -7.76 -0.93 -0.43
CA LEU A 38 -7.01 -2.06 0.14
C LEU A 38 -6.19 -1.62 1.35
N CYS A 39 -5.64 -0.41 1.34
CA CYS A 39 -4.94 0.13 2.49
C CYS A 39 -5.86 0.27 3.69
N TYR A 40 -7.06 0.82 3.50
CA TYR A 40 -8.05 0.95 4.59
C TYR A 40 -8.35 -0.40 5.25
N GLU A 41 -8.54 -1.46 4.46
CA GLU A 41 -8.76 -2.82 4.98
C GLU A 41 -7.50 -3.40 5.62
N ALA A 42 -6.32 -3.20 5.02
CA ALA A 42 -5.05 -3.75 5.49
C ALA A 42 -4.52 -3.09 6.77
N THR A 43 -5.01 -1.90 7.13
CA THR A 43 -4.61 -1.17 8.34
C THR A 43 -5.63 -1.26 9.48
N ALA A 44 -6.60 -2.18 9.37
CA ALA A 44 -7.71 -2.27 10.33
C ALA A 44 -7.30 -2.67 11.75
N ASP A 45 -6.13 -3.28 11.91
CA ASP A 45 -5.59 -3.81 13.18
C ASP A 45 -4.38 -3.02 13.69
N LEU A 46 -4.08 -1.85 13.13
CA LEU A 46 -2.98 -1.00 13.61
C LEU A 46 -3.21 -0.55 15.05
N ALA A 47 -2.12 -0.46 15.82
CA ALA A 47 -2.19 -0.11 17.22
C ALA A 47 -2.47 1.39 17.40
N ILE A 48 -3.32 1.70 18.38
CA ILE A 48 -3.65 3.06 18.80
C ILE A 48 -3.41 3.22 20.30
N LYS A 49 -3.22 4.46 20.74
CA LYS A 49 -3.23 4.82 22.17
C LYS A 49 -4.18 5.99 22.42
N ASP A 50 -4.72 6.04 23.63
CA ASP A 50 -5.56 7.14 24.08
C ASP A 50 -4.70 8.39 24.32
N ILE A 51 -5.23 9.53 23.90
CA ILE A 51 -4.63 10.84 24.11
C ILE A 51 -5.69 11.85 24.52
N ALA A 52 -5.32 12.82 25.36
CA ALA A 52 -6.18 13.96 25.65
C ALA A 52 -5.93 15.08 24.64
N VAL A 53 -6.99 15.61 24.02
CA VAL A 53 -6.92 16.72 23.07
C VAL A 53 -7.79 17.88 23.52
N GLN A 54 -7.32 19.11 23.29
CA GLN A 54 -8.13 20.31 23.51
C GLN A 54 -8.94 20.61 22.26
N THR A 55 -10.26 20.50 22.35
CA THR A 55 -11.18 20.95 21.28
C THR A 55 -11.61 22.41 21.53
N PRO A 56 -12.25 23.09 20.56
CA PRO A 56 -12.79 24.43 20.80
C PRO A 56 -13.81 24.53 21.95
N LEU A 57 -14.42 23.41 22.36
CA LEU A 57 -15.45 23.39 23.41
C LEU A 57 -14.92 22.90 24.75
N ALA A 58 -14.07 21.86 24.77
CA ALA A 58 -13.56 21.24 26.00
C ALA A 58 -12.38 20.28 25.72
N GLN A 59 -11.75 19.78 26.77
CA GLN A 59 -10.89 18.59 26.66
C GLN A 59 -11.73 17.37 26.28
N ALA A 60 -11.21 16.56 25.37
CA ALA A 60 -11.82 15.32 24.93
C ALA A 60 -10.77 14.22 24.83
N GLU A 61 -11.22 12.97 24.94
CA GLU A 61 -10.42 11.79 24.65
C GLU A 61 -10.38 11.57 23.13
N GLY A 62 -9.18 11.33 22.62
CA GLY A 62 -8.90 11.02 21.23
C GLY A 62 -7.92 9.86 21.14
N HIS A 63 -7.55 9.50 19.91
CA HIS A 63 -6.66 8.37 19.66
C HIS A 63 -5.54 8.79 18.71
N GLU A 64 -4.34 8.32 18.99
CA GLU A 64 -3.18 8.47 18.13
C GLU A 64 -2.70 7.11 17.64
N LEU A 65 -2.34 7.03 16.36
CA LEU A 65 -1.75 5.85 15.75
C LEU A 65 -0.32 5.65 16.29
N LEU A 66 -0.02 4.46 16.81
CA LEU A 66 1.27 4.14 17.42
C LEU A 66 2.32 3.73 16.38
N ASP A 67 1.90 2.97 15.38
CA ASP A 67 2.80 2.35 14.42
C ASP A 67 3.25 3.35 13.35
N LYS A 68 4.56 3.48 13.16
CA LYS A 68 5.11 4.07 11.95
C LYS A 68 5.00 3.04 10.83
N ILE A 69 4.55 3.51 9.67
CA ILE A 69 4.30 2.70 8.49
C ILE A 69 5.39 2.95 7.45
N GLY A 70 5.95 1.87 6.90
CA GLY A 70 6.83 1.90 5.74
C GLY A 70 6.10 1.34 4.51
N LEU A 71 6.16 2.05 3.38
CA LEU A 71 5.66 1.59 2.09
C LEU A 71 6.82 1.06 1.27
N VAL A 72 6.67 -0.18 0.77
CA VAL A 72 7.69 -0.86 0.00
C VAL A 72 7.15 -1.24 -1.37
N PRO A 73 7.10 -0.32 -2.35
CA PRO A 73 6.74 -0.66 -3.71
C PRO A 73 7.75 -1.59 -4.39
N ILE A 74 7.24 -2.65 -5.00
CA ILE A 74 7.99 -3.47 -5.93
C ILE A 74 7.99 -2.78 -7.29
N LEU A 75 9.16 -2.28 -7.68
CA LEU A 75 9.29 -1.54 -8.92
C LEU A 75 9.13 -2.44 -10.14
N ARG A 76 8.51 -1.97 -11.23
CA ARG A 76 7.95 -0.61 -11.42
C ARG A 76 6.46 -0.52 -11.06
N ALA A 77 5.77 -1.66 -11.01
CA ALA A 77 4.31 -1.70 -10.97
C ALA A 77 3.72 -1.20 -9.65
N GLY A 78 4.42 -1.42 -8.53
CA GLY A 78 4.01 -0.97 -7.20
C GLY A 78 3.99 0.55 -7.03
N LEU A 79 4.67 1.32 -7.89
CA LEU A 79 4.76 2.78 -7.75
C LEU A 79 3.38 3.46 -7.85
N GLY A 80 2.49 2.95 -8.71
CA GLY A 80 1.13 3.50 -8.84
C GLY A 80 0.25 3.31 -7.61
N MET A 81 0.62 2.40 -6.70
CA MET A 81 -0.09 2.18 -5.45
C MET A 81 0.35 3.14 -4.35
N VAL A 82 1.63 3.55 -4.36
CA VAL A 82 2.23 4.42 -3.34
C VAL A 82 1.46 5.73 -3.24
N GLU A 83 1.16 6.36 -4.37
CA GLU A 83 0.44 7.65 -4.40
C GLU A 83 -0.90 7.57 -3.68
N GLY A 84 -1.65 6.48 -3.88
CA GLY A 84 -2.93 6.28 -3.20
C GLY A 84 -2.76 6.16 -1.68
N ILE A 85 -1.80 5.35 -1.24
CA ILE A 85 -1.61 5.10 0.19
C ILE A 85 -1.02 6.32 0.90
N TRP A 86 -0.09 7.02 0.27
CA TRP A 86 0.54 8.23 0.82
C TRP A 86 -0.51 9.31 1.11
N GLU A 87 -1.51 9.48 0.25
CA GLU A 87 -2.61 10.44 0.48
C GLU A 87 -3.35 10.20 1.81
N MET A 88 -3.44 8.96 2.27
CA MET A 88 -4.09 8.59 3.55
C MET A 88 -3.12 8.67 4.74
N MET A 89 -1.85 8.34 4.54
CA MET A 89 -0.84 8.27 5.60
C MET A 89 0.41 9.05 5.18
N PRO A 90 0.37 10.39 5.22
CA PRO A 90 1.45 11.22 4.67
C PRO A 90 2.78 11.14 5.44
N GLY A 91 2.75 10.63 6.67
CA GLY A 91 3.93 10.35 7.48
C GLY A 91 4.60 9.00 7.22
N ALA A 92 4.07 8.19 6.29
CA ALA A 92 4.66 6.90 5.96
C ALA A 92 6.02 7.08 5.26
N GLU A 93 7.01 6.30 5.66
CA GLU A 93 8.31 6.26 4.98
C GLU A 93 8.20 5.43 3.71
N VAL A 94 8.87 5.81 2.61
CA VAL A 94 8.83 5.05 1.35
C VAL A 94 10.20 4.52 0.98
N TRP A 95 10.32 3.20 0.89
CA TRP A 95 11.54 2.51 0.48
C TRP A 95 11.32 1.71 -0.77
N HIS A 96 12.22 1.84 -1.73
CA HIS A 96 12.03 1.23 -3.04
C HIS A 96 12.84 -0.04 -3.16
N ILE A 97 12.19 -1.09 -3.65
CA ILE A 97 12.84 -2.35 -4.04
C ILE A 97 12.62 -2.54 -5.53
N GLY A 98 13.70 -2.71 -6.28
CA GLY A 98 13.71 -3.06 -7.69
C GLY A 98 14.00 -4.53 -7.86
N LEU A 99 12.98 -5.28 -8.25
CA LEU A 99 13.07 -6.68 -8.63
C LEU A 99 12.55 -6.80 -10.07
N TYR A 100 13.22 -7.59 -10.89
CA TYR A 100 12.61 -8.10 -12.12
C TYR A 100 12.78 -9.61 -12.16
N ARG A 101 11.97 -10.23 -13.00
CA ARG A 101 12.03 -11.67 -13.22
C ARG A 101 12.92 -11.95 -14.41
N ASP A 102 13.92 -12.80 -14.21
CA ASP A 102 14.70 -13.35 -15.31
C ASP A 102 13.80 -14.23 -16.20
N GLU A 103 13.75 -13.96 -17.50
CA GLU A 103 12.80 -14.60 -18.42
C GLU A 103 13.08 -16.09 -18.65
N GLU A 104 14.32 -16.54 -18.45
CA GLU A 104 14.73 -17.92 -18.67
C GLU A 104 14.62 -18.77 -17.40
N THR A 105 15.19 -18.26 -16.30
CA THR A 105 15.27 -18.97 -15.03
C THR A 105 14.06 -18.74 -14.14
N LEU A 106 13.24 -17.73 -14.45
CA LEU A 106 12.08 -17.30 -13.70
C LEU A 106 12.40 -16.83 -12.26
N LYS A 107 13.68 -16.64 -11.93
CA LYS A 107 14.14 -16.21 -10.61
C LYS A 107 14.06 -14.69 -10.45
N PRO A 108 13.82 -14.21 -9.23
CA PRO A 108 13.92 -12.78 -8.91
C PRO A 108 15.38 -12.30 -9.02
N VAL A 109 15.60 -11.19 -9.70
CA VAL A 109 16.89 -10.49 -9.73
C VAL A 109 16.71 -9.10 -9.13
N SER A 110 17.40 -8.85 -8.02
CA SER A 110 17.44 -7.54 -7.36
C SER A 110 18.43 -6.62 -8.05
N TYR A 111 17.92 -5.51 -8.59
CA TYR A 111 18.75 -4.47 -9.23
C TYR A 111 18.77 -3.15 -8.46
N TYR A 112 17.87 -2.99 -7.48
CA TYR A 112 17.81 -1.80 -6.64
C TYR A 112 17.30 -2.14 -5.24
N ASN A 113 18.04 -1.78 -4.21
CA ASN A 113 17.61 -1.94 -2.83
C ASN A 113 18.01 -0.70 -2.03
N LYS A 114 17.02 0.05 -1.55
CA LYS A 114 17.21 1.21 -0.68
C LYS A 114 16.46 1.06 0.65
N LEU A 115 16.38 -0.17 1.15
CA LEU A 115 15.90 -0.44 2.50
C LEU A 115 16.92 0.06 3.54
N PRO A 116 16.46 0.55 4.70
CA PRO A 116 17.37 0.87 5.79
C PRO A 116 18.00 -0.41 6.34
N THR A 117 19.23 -0.31 6.84
CA THR A 117 19.95 -1.44 7.46
C THR A 117 19.37 -1.85 8.81
N LEU A 118 18.58 -0.97 9.44
CA LEU A 118 17.86 -1.20 10.67
C LEU A 118 16.38 -0.79 10.47
N PRO A 119 15.41 -1.52 11.03
CA PRO A 119 14.00 -1.15 10.91
C PRO A 119 13.73 0.21 11.59
N THR A 120 13.25 1.20 10.82
CA THR A 120 12.80 2.50 11.36
C THR A 120 11.28 2.57 11.54
N VAL A 121 10.55 1.55 11.05
CA VAL A 121 9.09 1.43 11.09
C VAL A 121 8.67 0.14 11.79
N GLN A 122 7.45 0.13 12.34
CA GLN A 122 6.86 -1.04 13.01
C GLN A 122 6.13 -1.95 12.01
N VAL A 123 5.52 -1.36 10.98
CA VAL A 123 4.74 -2.09 9.97
C VAL A 123 5.22 -1.71 8.58
N CYS A 124 5.43 -2.73 7.73
CA CYS A 124 5.78 -2.56 6.33
C CYS A 124 4.65 -3.04 5.42
N LEU A 125 4.17 -2.18 4.54
CA LEU A 125 3.22 -2.52 3.48
C LEU A 125 3.99 -2.75 2.18
N VAL A 126 4.10 -4.01 1.75
CA VAL A 126 4.70 -4.37 0.46
C VAL A 126 3.65 -4.17 -0.64
N LEU A 127 3.97 -3.36 -1.64
CA LEU A 127 3.00 -2.95 -2.66
C LEU A 127 3.38 -3.56 -4.01
N ASP A 128 2.58 -4.53 -4.45
CA ASP A 128 2.68 -5.14 -5.77
C ASP A 128 1.27 -5.42 -6.32
N PRO A 129 0.87 -4.83 -7.46
CA PRO A 129 -0.45 -5.07 -8.04
C PRO A 129 -0.64 -6.49 -8.59
N MET A 130 0.43 -7.26 -8.84
CA MET A 130 0.33 -8.62 -9.40
C MET A 130 1.28 -9.62 -8.74
N LEU A 131 0.80 -10.29 -7.70
CA LEU A 131 1.50 -11.41 -7.08
C LEU A 131 1.27 -12.70 -7.88
N ALA A 132 2.10 -12.96 -8.89
CA ALA A 132 1.94 -14.13 -9.77
C ALA A 132 2.60 -15.40 -9.22
N THR A 133 3.94 -15.42 -9.16
CA THR A 133 4.71 -16.61 -8.71
C THR A 133 5.32 -16.45 -7.33
N GLY A 134 5.28 -15.23 -6.77
CA GLY A 134 5.80 -14.93 -5.42
C GLY A 134 7.32 -15.05 -5.28
N GLY A 135 8.06 -15.06 -6.40
CA GLY A 135 9.52 -15.02 -6.42
C GLY A 135 10.06 -13.67 -5.98
#